data_AF-A0A4V0NFN7-F1
#
_entry.id   AF-A0A4V0NFN7-F1
#
_cell.length_a   1.000
_cell.length_b   1.000
_cell.length_c   1.000
_cell.angle_alpha   90.00
_cell.angle_beta   90.00
_cell.angle_gamma   90.00
#
_symmetry.space_group_name_H-M   'P 1'
#
loop_
_entity.id
_entity.type
_entity.pdbx_description
1 polymer ?
#
loop_
_entity_poly.entity_id
_entity_poly.type
_entity_poly.pdbx_seq_one_letter_code
_entity_poly.pdbx_strand_id
1 'polypeptide(L)' 'MHGVNPLAWATDVIAKLQAGWPRERLDELLPDAWARASLAAPATGDADAS' A
#
# COMPACT_ATOMS: atom_id res chain seq x y z
N MET A 1 -0.26 -4.18 -19.37
CA MET A 1 0.85 -4.49 -18.44
C MET A 1 0.67 -3.62 -17.20
N HIS A 2 0.13 -4.25 -16.16
CA HIS A 2 -0.13 -3.86 -14.77
C HIS A 2 0.32 -2.44 -14.38
N GLY A 3 -0.63 -1.50 -14.28
CA GLY A 3 -0.43 -0.08 -13.93
C GLY A 3 0.01 0.19 -12.49
N VAL A 4 0.71 -0.76 -11.87
CA VAL A 4 1.33 -0.66 -10.55
C VAL A 4 2.74 -0.15 -10.75
N ASN A 5 3.12 0.93 -10.08
CA ASN A 5 4.51 1.38 -10.07
C ASN A 5 5.35 0.36 -9.27
N PRO A 6 6.27 -0.39 -9.92
CA PRO A 6 6.97 -1.49 -9.27
C PRO A 6 7.91 -1.02 -8.17
N LEU A 7 8.51 0.17 -8.31
CA LEU A 7 9.40 0.73 -7.31
C LEU A 7 8.62 1.14 -6.05
N ALA A 8 7.51 1.86 -6.22
CA ALA A 8 6.67 2.29 -5.10
C ALA A 8 6.09 1.09 -4.33
N TRP A 9 5.61 0.08 -5.06
CA TRP A 9 5.12 -1.16 -4.46
C TRP A 9 6.22 -1.88 -3.66
N ALA A 10 7.39 -2.10 -4.26
CA ALA A 10 8.48 -2.82 -3.60
C ALA A 10 8.96 -2.08 -2.34
N THR A 11 9.11 -0.75 -2.39
CA THR A 11 9.52 0.05 -1.23
C THR A 11 8.54 -0.09 -0.07
N ASP A 12 7.24 0.05 -0.32
CA ASP A 12 6.22 -0.06 0.74
C ASP A 12 6.11 -1.50 1.29
N VAL A 13 6.14 -2.51 0.41
CA VAL A 13 6.11 -3.92 0.82
C VAL A 13 7.32 -4.26 1.69
N ILE A 14 8.53 -3.87 1.29
CA ILE A 14 9.74 -4.12 2.08
C ILE A 14 9.66 -3.42 3.44
N ALA A 15 9.19 -2.17 3.48
CA ALA A 15 9.02 -1.44 4.73
C ALA A 15 8.02 -2.14 5.67
N LYS A 16 6.87 -2.61 5.15
CA LYS A 16 5.87 -3.39 5.92
C LYS A 16 6.46 -4.69 6.45
N LEU A 17 7.20 -5.42 5.62
CA LEU A 17 7.85 -6.67 6.04
C LEU A 17 8.88 -6.42 7.15
N GLN A 18 9.70 -5.37 7.03
CA GLN A 18 10.65 -4.97 8.07
C GLN A 18 9.96 -4.55 9.37
N ALA A 19 8.77 -3.96 9.28
CA ALA A 19 7.93 -3.60 10.43
C ALA A 19 7.22 -4.80 11.09
N GLY A 20 7.45 -6.03 10.60
CA GLY A 20 6.86 -7.24 11.15
C GLY A 20 5.43 -7.51 10.66
N TRP A 21 5.12 -7.15 9.40
CA TRP A 21 3.82 -7.44 8.81
C TRP A 21 3.40 -8.91 9.03
N PRO A 22 2.16 -9.15 9.48
CA PRO A 22 1.72 -10.50 9.81
C PRO A 22 1.68 -11.38 8.57
N ARG A 23 2.23 -12.59 8.71
CA ARG A 23 2.37 -13.55 7.61
C ARG A 23 1.04 -13.97 6.98
N GLU A 24 -0.03 -13.96 7.77
CA GLU A 24 -1.40 -14.25 7.35
C GLU A 24 -1.98 -13.22 6.37
N ARG A 25 -1.37 -12.02 6.29
CA ARG A 25 -1.81 -10.91 5.44
C ARG A 25 -0.84 -10.63 4.29
N LEU A 26 0.01 -11.59 3.93
CA LEU A 26 0.94 -11.42 2.81
C LEU A 26 0.21 -11.26 1.47
N ASP A 27 -0.98 -11.84 1.32
CA ASP A 27 -1.78 -11.72 0.11
C ASP A 27 -2.18 -10.25 -0.18
N GLU A 28 -2.29 -9.41 0.86
CA GLU A 28 -2.55 -7.98 0.72
C GLU A 28 -1.36 -7.21 0.15
N LEU A 29 -0.16 -7.78 0.22
CA LEU A 29 1.07 -7.19 -0.33
C LEU A 29 1.29 -7.57 -1.80
N LEU A 30 0.46 -8.45 -2.37
CA LEU A 30 0.53 -8.75 -3.80
C LEU A 30 0.23 -7.47 -4.62
N PRO A 31 0.87 -7.27 -5.78
CA PRO A 31 0.79 -6.01 -6.53
C PRO A 31 -0.63 -5.52 -6.79
N ASP A 32 -1.56 -6.41 -7.17
CA ASP A 32 -2.95 -6.05 -7.47
C ASP A 32 -3.74 -5.68 -6.21
N ALA A 33 -3.53 -6.39 -5.08
CA ALA A 33 -4.20 -6.12 -3.82
C ALA A 33 -3.68 -4.83 -3.17
N TRP A 34 -2.36 -4.63 -3.20
CA TRP A 34 -1.70 -3.41 -2.77
C TRP A 34 -2.21 -2.19 -3.53
N ALA A 35 -2.32 -2.27 -4.86
CA ALA A 35 -2.78 -1.16 -5.68
C ALA A 35 -4.24 -0.80 -5.36
N ARG A 36 -5.11 -1.79 -5.09
CA ARG A 36 -6.49 -1.53 -4.65
C ARG A 36 -6.54 -0.85 -3.28
N ALA A 37 -5.72 -1.27 -2.33
CA ALA A 37 -5.64 -0.65 -1.00
C ALA A 37 -5.11 0.78 -1.07
N SER A 38 -4.08 1.04 -1.90
CA SER A 38 -3.53 2.38 -2.12
C SER A 38 -4.52 3.34 -2.81
N LEU A 39 -5.41 2.83 -3.65
CA LEU A 39 -6.49 3.61 -4.28
C LEU A 39 -7.68 3.84 -3.34
N ALA A 40 -7.89 2.97 -2.35
CA ALA A 40 -8.99 3.04 -1.39
C ALA A 40 -8.68 3.91 -0.16
N ALA A 41 -7.43 4.31 0.05
CA ALA A 41 -7.09 5.27 1.10
C ALA A 41 -7.72 6.63 0.75
N PRO A 42 -8.71 7.12 1.50
CA PRO A 42 -9.26 8.44 1.26
C PRO A 42 -8.20 9.47 1.60
N ALA A 43 -8.18 10.57 0.85
CA ALA A 43 -7.47 11.78 1.20
C ALA A 43 -7.99 12.33 2.54
N THR A 44 -7.56 11.76 3.66
CA THR A 44 -7.68 12.40 4.97
C THR A 44 -6.57 13.43 5.04
N GLY A 45 -6.84 14.60 4.48
CA GLY A 45 -5.89 15.72 4.43
C GLY A 45 -6.41 16.90 3.63
N ASP A 46 -7.68 17.27 3.79
CA ASP A 46 -8.19 18.61 3.47
C ASP A 46 -9.56 18.80 4.15
N ALA A 47 -9.56 18.73 5.48
CA ALA A 47 -10.69 19.13 6.31
C ALA A 47 -10.19 19.43 7.73
N ASP A 48 -9.33 20.45 7.87
CA ASP A 48 -9.35 21.39 9.00
C ASP A 48 -8.15 22.37 8.89
N ALA A 49 -8.41 23.57 8.37
CA ALA A 49 -7.69 24.78 8.73
C ALA A 49 -8.61 25.96 8.41
N SER A 50 -9.28 26.44 9.46
CA SER A 50 -10.15 27.63 9.47
C SER A 50 -9.39 28.92 9.18
#